data_AF-A0A357EJQ7-F1
#
_entry.id   AF-A0A357EJQ7-F1
#
_cell.length_a   1.000
_cell.length_b   1.000
_cell.length_c   1.000
_cell.angle_alpha   90.00
_cell.angle_beta   90.00
_cell.angle_gamma   90.00
#
_symmetry.space_group_name_H-M   'P 1'
#
loop_
_entity.id
_entity.type
_entity.pdbx_description
1 polymer ?
#
loop_
_entity_poly.entity_id
_entity_poly.type
_entity_poly.pdbx_seq_one_letter_code
_entity_poly.pdbx_strand_id
1 'polypeptide(L)'
;MGERLKITDPEKLVLLYERFRDVCLVEKEIWKEIFMPRDISQGPVRTNIQDRYEVEIDDPAVEAALDDNIVLGSAALGAAIEEYRQHIMFYRNM
;
A
#
# COMPACT_ATOMS: atom_id res chain seq x y z
N MET A 1 15.21 -15.28 7.02
CA MET A 1 15.22 -14.38 5.85
C MET A 1 13.96 -14.72 5.08
N GLY A 2 12.86 -14.02 5.35
CA GLY A 2 11.60 -14.26 4.65
C GLY A 2 11.71 -13.74 3.22
N GLU A 3 11.38 -14.59 2.25
CA GLU A 3 11.36 -14.20 0.84
C GLU A 3 10.23 -13.19 0.63
N ARG A 4 10.59 -11.92 0.44
CA ARG A 4 9.64 -10.86 0.09
C ARG A 4 9.49 -10.85 -1.42
N LEU A 5 8.28 -11.09 -1.92
CA LEU A 5 8.01 -11.05 -3.36
C LEU A 5 7.69 -9.61 -3.77
N LYS A 6 8.56 -8.97 -4.54
CA LYS A 6 8.25 -7.67 -5.14
C LYS A 6 7.05 -7.81 -6.08
N ILE A 7 6.01 -7.02 -5.85
CA ILE A 7 4.83 -6.98 -6.71
C ILE A 7 5.12 -6.05 -7.88
N THR A 8 5.13 -6.62 -9.08
CA THR A 8 5.28 -5.88 -10.35
C THR A 8 4.02 -5.93 -11.20
N ASP A 9 3.01 -6.69 -10.79
CA ASP A 9 1.74 -6.81 -11.49
C ASP A 9 0.98 -5.48 -11.47
N PRO A 10 0.69 -4.86 -12.63
CA PRO A 10 0.04 -3.56 -12.67
C PRO A 10 -1.36 -3.58 -12.06
N GLU A 11 -2.12 -4.66 -12.25
CA GLU A 11 -3.46 -4.81 -11.65
C GLU A 11 -3.41 -4.85 -10.13
N LYS A 12 -2.42 -5.56 -9.55
CA LYS A 12 -2.24 -5.60 -8.09
C LYS A 12 -1.71 -4.28 -7.56
N LEU A 13 -0.78 -3.65 -8.27
CA LEU A 13 -0.23 -2.36 -7.88
C LEU A 13 -1.32 -1.31 -7.74
N VAL A 14 -2.27 -1.24 -8.69
CA VAL A 14 -3.42 -0.32 -8.60
C VAL A 14 -4.19 -0.55 -7.29
N LEU A 15 -4.54 -1.80 -6.98
CA LEU A 15 -5.24 -2.12 -5.72
C LEU A 15 -4.42 -1.80 -4.48
N LEU A 16 -3.10 -2.02 -4.52
CA LEU A 16 -2.18 -1.70 -3.42
C LEU A 16 -2.07 -0.19 -3.22
N TYR A 17 -1.99 0.60 -4.29
CA TYR A 17 -1.98 2.06 -4.22
C TYR A 17 -3.30 2.61 -3.65
N GLU A 18 -4.43 2.05 -4.07
CA GLU A 18 -5.74 2.41 -3.53
C GLU A 18 -5.81 2.12 -2.03
N ARG A 19 -5.32 0.95 -1.60
CA ARG A 19 -5.30 0.60 -0.17
C ARG A 19 -4.28 1.34 0.65
N PHE A 20 -3.09 1.57 0.11
CA PHE A 20 -2.08 2.42 0.74
C PHE A 20 -2.64 3.82 1.00
N ARG A 21 -3.29 4.41 -0.01
CA ARG A 21 -3.98 5.70 0.12
C ARG A 21 -5.04 5.68 1.22
N ASP A 22 -5.91 4.67 1.23
CA ASP A 22 -7.01 4.56 2.20
C ASP A 22 -6.50 4.43 3.64
N VAL A 23 -5.53 3.54 3.88
CA VAL A 23 -4.90 3.35 5.20
C VAL A 23 -4.20 4.63 5.66
N CYS A 24 -3.42 5.25 4.77
CA CYS A 24 -2.74 6.50 5.06
C CYS A 24 -3.70 7.63 5.46
N LEU A 25 -4.89 7.70 4.85
CA LEU A 25 -5.91 8.69 5.19
C LEU A 25 -6.64 8.40 6.50
N VAL A 26 -6.93 7.12 6.77
CA VAL A 26 -7.65 6.69 7.98
C VAL A 26 -6.77 6.89 9.21
N GLU A 27 -5.54 6.41 9.16
CA GLU A 27 -4.59 6.46 10.27
C GLU A 27 -3.90 7.83 10.36
N LYS A 28 -4.00 8.63 9.28
CA LYS A 28 -3.34 9.94 9.12
C LYS A 28 -1.82 9.88 9.24
N GLU A 29 -1.22 8.76 8.82
CA GLU A 29 0.21 8.50 8.88
C GLU A 29 0.62 7.59 7.72
N ILE A 30 1.88 7.67 7.28
CA ILE A 30 2.40 6.77 6.24
C ILE A 30 2.63 5.35 6.80
N TRP A 31 1.82 4.41 6.32
CA TRP A 31 1.92 3.00 6.69
C TRP A 31 2.86 2.24 5.75
N LYS A 32 3.97 1.75 6.30
CA LYS A 32 4.93 0.89 5.60
C LYS A 32 4.42 -0.53 5.39
N GLU A 33 3.24 -0.86 5.89
CA GLU A 33 2.69 -2.21 5.83
C GLU A 33 1.17 -2.15 5.66
N ILE A 34 0.64 -2.70 4.57
CA ILE A 34 -0.78 -2.73 4.29
C ILE A 34 -1.30 -4.16 4.23
N PHE A 35 -2.54 -4.34 4.69
CA PHE A 35 -3.22 -5.62 4.67
C PHE A 35 -4.32 -5.56 3.63
N MET A 36 -4.33 -6.48 2.67
CA MET A 36 -5.46 -6.54 1.73
C MET A 36 -6.69 -7.15 2.41
N PRO A 37 -7.85 -6.46 2.38
CA PRO A 37 -9.11 -7.07 2.79
C PRO A 37 -9.45 -8.19 1.81
N ARG A 38 -9.76 -9.37 2.34
CA ARG A 38 -10.02 -10.55 1.53
C ARG A 38 -11.39 -10.45 0.87
N ASP A 39 -11.47 -10.85 -0.40
CA ASP A 39 -12.73 -10.97 -1.12
C ASP A 39 -13.62 -12.00 -0.42
N ILE A 40 -14.76 -11.57 0.13
CA ILE A 40 -15.67 -12.39 0.94
C ILE A 40 -16.47 -13.36 0.03
N SER A 41 -16.25 -13.36 -1.29
CA SER A 41 -17.12 -14.07 -2.25
C SER A 41 -16.93 -15.59 -2.34
N GLN A 42 -16.02 -16.23 -1.58
CA GLN A 42 -15.84 -17.68 -1.65
C GLN A 42 -15.84 -18.40 -0.29
N GLY A 43 -17.04 -18.59 0.26
CA GLY A 43 -17.43 -19.78 1.05
C GLY A 43 -16.65 -20.09 2.33
N PRO A 44 -17.07 -21.14 3.08
CA PRO A 44 -16.55 -21.46 4.41
C PRO A 44 -15.22 -22.21 4.30
N VAL A 45 -14.15 -21.55 3.85
CA VAL A 45 -12.80 -22.13 3.88
C VAL A 45 -11.94 -21.36 4.88
N ARG A 46 -11.75 -22.00 6.03
CA ARG A 46 -10.81 -21.59 7.08
C ARG A 46 -9.37 -21.72 6.58
N THR A 47 -8.88 -20.74 5.83
CA THR A 47 -7.43 -20.53 5.65
C THR A 47 -7.14 -19.15 6.18
N ASN A 48 -6.53 -19.04 7.36
CA ASN A 48 -6.45 -17.82 8.17
C ASN A 48 -5.40 -16.81 7.66
N ILE A 49 -5.18 -16.72 6.35
CA ILE A 49 -4.07 -15.99 5.76
C ILE A 49 -4.59 -14.65 5.22
N GLN A 50 -4.30 -13.57 5.94
CA GLN A 50 -4.39 -12.20 5.44
C GLN A 50 -3.09 -11.92 4.67
N ASP A 51 -3.22 -11.41 3.44
CA ASP A 51 -2.05 -11.03 2.66
C ASP A 51 -1.49 -9.70 3.15
N ARG A 52 -0.31 -9.76 3.77
CA ARG A 52 0.46 -8.61 4.23
C ARG A 52 1.41 -8.16 3.12
N TYR A 53 1.33 -6.89 2.78
CA TYR A 53 2.21 -6.22 1.84
C TYR A 53 3.02 -5.16 2.57
N GLU A 54 4.33 -5.22 2.43
CA GLU A 54 5.27 -4.20 2.87
C GLU A 54 5.38 -3.14 1.76
N VAL A 55 5.31 -1.88 2.16
CA VAL A 55 5.50 -0.70 1.33
C VAL A 55 6.88 -0.15 1.64
N GLU A 56 7.75 -0.19 0.66
CA GLU A 56 9.08 0.39 0.72
C GLU A 56 9.08 1.66 -0.11
N ILE A 57 9.55 2.75 0.50
CA ILE A 57 9.75 4.02 -0.18
C ILE A 57 11.26 4.23 -0.21
N ASP A 58 11.82 4.25 -1.42
CA ASP A 58 13.27 4.38 -1.63
C ASP A 58 13.79 5.78 -1.22
N ASP A 59 12.92 6.79 -1.28
CA ASP A 59 13.27 8.18 -1.05
C ASP A 59 12.56 8.77 0.19
N PRO A 60 13.30 9.30 1.19
CA PRO A 60 12.70 9.85 2.40
C PRO A 60 11.96 11.18 2.16
N ALA A 61 12.28 11.92 1.09
CA ALA A 61 11.52 13.11 0.73
C ALA A 61 10.14 12.74 0.16
N VAL A 62 10.01 11.59 -0.51
CA VAL A 62 8.72 11.04 -0.93
C VAL A 62 7.87 10.67 0.28
N GLU A 63 8.44 10.02 1.28
CA GLU A 63 7.72 9.69 2.53
C GLU A 63 7.18 10.97 3.20
N ALA A 64 8.01 12.01 3.34
CA ALA A 64 7.59 13.29 3.88
C ALA A 64 6.54 14.01 3.01
N ALA A 65 6.67 13.94 1.68
CA ALA A 65 5.71 14.53 0.76
C ALA A 65 4.34 13.83 0.89
N LEU A 66 4.32 12.50 0.94
CA LEU A 66 3.08 11.76 1.14
C LEU A 66 2.43 12.09 2.48
N ASP A 67 3.22 12.23 3.55
CA ASP A 67 2.74 12.63 4.89
C ASP A 67 2.06 14.01 4.89
N ASP A 68 2.69 15.01 4.27
CA ASP A 68 2.09 16.34 4.13
C ASP A 68 0.78 16.29 3.30
N ASN A 69 0.77 15.45 2.25
CA ASN A 69 -0.40 15.26 1.39
C ASN A 69 -1.53 14.47 2.06
N ILE A 70 -1.25 13.63 3.06
CA ILE A 70 -2.30 12.96 3.85
C ILE A 70 -3.19 14.01 4.52
N VAL A 71 -2.60 15.07 5.09
CA VAL A 71 -3.33 16.15 5.77
C VAL A 71 -4.21 16.94 4.80
N LEU A 72 -3.76 17.07 3.54
CA LEU A 72 -4.51 17.73 2.46
C LEU A 72 -5.68 16.88 1.95
N GLY A 73 -5.69 15.58 2.26
CA GLY A 73 -6.78 14.66 1.97
C GLY A 73 -6.57 13.83 0.71
N SER A 74 -7.61 13.08 0.36
CA SER A 74 -7.46 11.97 -0.58
C SER A 74 -6.98 12.38 -1.97
N ALA A 75 -7.46 13.52 -2.50
CA ALA A 75 -7.09 13.98 -3.85
C ALA A 75 -5.61 14.34 -3.95
N ALA A 76 -5.08 15.02 -2.93
CA ALA A 76 -3.68 15.42 -2.84
C ALA A 76 -2.77 14.18 -2.68
N LEU A 77 -3.12 13.27 -1.76
CA LEU A 77 -2.39 12.02 -1.57
C LEU A 77 -2.40 11.14 -2.84
N GLY A 78 -3.54 11.07 -3.54
CA GLY A 78 -3.63 10.34 -4.80
C GLY A 78 -2.70 10.90 -5.89
N ALA A 79 -2.60 12.23 -5.99
CA ALA A 79 -1.69 12.88 -6.92
C ALA A 79 -0.22 12.64 -6.56
N ALA A 80 0.13 12.73 -5.27
CA ALA A 80 1.48 12.46 -4.79
C ALA A 80 1.88 10.98 -5.02
N ILE A 81 0.99 10.03 -4.73
CA ILE A 81 1.25 8.60 -5.00
C ILE A 81 1.51 8.36 -6.49
N GLU A 82 0.73 8.97 -7.39
CA GLU A 82 0.93 8.83 -8.84
C GLU A 82 2.24 9.48 -9.31
N GLU A 83 2.61 10.63 -8.75
CA GLU A 83 3.88 11.32 -9.04
C GLU A 83 5.09 10.49 -8.59
N TYR A 84 5.01 9.89 -7.40
CA TYR A 84 6.09 9.13 -6.78
C TYR A 84 5.96 7.61 -6.92
N ARG A 85 5.07 7.10 -7.77
CA ARG A 85 4.85 5.65 -8.00
C ARG A 85 6.11 4.87 -8.37
N GLN A 86 7.14 5.57 -8.86
CA GLN A 86 8.44 4.98 -9.20
C GLN A 86 9.33 4.71 -7.97
N HIS A 87 9.09 5.44 -6.87
CA HIS A 87 9.79 5.30 -5.60
C HIS A 87 9.03 4.43 -4.59
N ILE A 88 7.73 4.19 -4.82
CA ILE A 88 6.88 3.34 -3.97
C ILE A 88 6.90 1.92 -4.51
N MET A 89 7.44 1.00 -3.72
CA MET A 89 7.57 -0.41 -4.07
C MET A 89 6.78 -1.26 -3.08
N PHE A 90 6.05 -2.25 -3.59
CA PHE A 90 5.29 -3.16 -2.74
C PHE A 90 5.92 -4.54 -2.76
N TYR A 91 5.97 -5.16 -1.59
CA TYR A 91 6.49 -6.50 -1.39
C TYR A 91 5.51 -7.33 -0.61
N ARG A 92 5.15 -8.51 -1.10
CA ARG A 92 4.33 -9.46 -0.35
C ARG A 92 5.22 -10.32 0.52
N ASN A 93 4.90 -10.44 1.80
CA ASN A 93 5.58 -11.38 2.68
C ASN A 93 5.03 -12.81 2.43
N MET A 94 5.89 -13.78 2.15
CA MET A 94 5.52 -15.20 1.99
C MET A 94 5.54 -15.97 3.30
#